data_AF-A0A9P8TKY8-F1
#
_entry.id   AF-A0A9P8TKY8-F1
#
_cell.length_a   1.000
_cell.length_b   1.000
_cell.length_c   1.000
_cell.angle_alpha   90.00
_cell.angle_beta   90.00
_cell.angle_gamma   90.00
#
_symmetry.space_group_name_H-M   'P 1'
#
loop_
_entity.id
_entity.type
_entity.pdbx_description
1 polymer ?
#
loop_
_entity_poly.entity_id
_entity_poly.type
_entity_poly.pdbx_seq_one_letter_code
_entity_poly.pdbx_strand_id
1 'polypeptide(L)'
;YLTAVLEYLAAEILELAGNAARDNKKTRIIPRHLQLAIRNDEELNKLLGHVTIAQGGVLPNIHQSLLPPKSAKAKAAKASQEL
;
A
#
# COMPACT_ATOMS: atom_id res chain seq x y z
N TYR A 1 31.79 -6.85 2.16
CA TYR A 1 30.60 -7.61 2.58
C TYR A 1 29.45 -6.69 2.93
N LEU A 2 29.56 -5.85 3.97
CA LEU A 2 28.48 -4.95 4.40
C LEU A 2 27.92 -4.04 3.29
N THR A 3 28.77 -3.42 2.46
CA THR A 3 28.32 -2.55 1.37
C THR A 3 27.40 -3.26 0.37
N ALA A 4 27.72 -4.51 0.01
CA ALA A 4 26.91 -5.30 -0.91
C ALA A 4 25.53 -5.64 -0.30
N VAL A 5 25.47 -5.88 1.01
CA VAL A 5 24.20 -6.11 1.72
C VAL A 5 23.34 -4.84 1.73
N LEU A 6 23.96 -3.67 1.99
CA LEU A 6 23.25 -2.39 1.96
C LEU A 6 22.73 -2.05 0.55
N GLU A 7 23.54 -2.32 -0.48
CA GLU A 7 23.15 -2.13 -1.87
C GLU A 7 21.97 -3.03 -2.27
N TYR A 8 22.02 -4.32 -1.90
CA TYR A 8 20.94 -5.27 -2.14
C TYR A 8 19.62 -4.80 -1.50
N LEU A 9 19.64 -4.41 -0.22
CA LEU A 9 18.44 -3.93 0.48
C LEU A 9 17.90 -2.64 -0.13
N ALA A 10 18.77 -1.71 -0.53
CA ALA A 10 18.37 -0.48 -1.19
C ALA A 10 17.74 -0.75 -2.56
N ALA A 11 18.32 -1.67 -3.35
CA ALA A 11 17.80 -2.06 -4.65
C ALA A 11 16.41 -2.71 -4.53
N GLU A 12 16.22 -3.63 -3.59
CA GLU A 12 14.93 -4.31 -3.36
C GLU A 12 13.82 -3.32 -3.00
N ILE A 13 14.09 -2.40 -2.05
CA ILE A 13 13.12 -1.37 -1.64
C ILE A 13 12.79 -0.44 -2.82
N LEU A 14 13.79 -0.05 -3.61
CA LEU A 14 13.60 0.85 -4.76
C LEU A 14 12.84 0.19 -5.91
N GLU A 15 13.07 -1.09 -6.17
CA GLU A 15 12.34 -1.86 -7.19
C GLU A 15 10.84 -1.90 -6.85
N LEU A 16 10.51 -2.35 -5.64
CA LEU A 16 9.12 -2.44 -5.19
C LEU A 16 8.45 -1.07 -5.08
N ALA A 17 9.16 -0.05 -4.59
CA ALA A 17 8.62 1.32 -4.53
C ALA A 17 8.47 1.96 -5.91
N GLY A 18 9.33 1.60 -6.87
CA GLY A 18 9.21 1.97 -8.27
C GLY A 18 7.97 1.37 -8.91
N ASN A 19 7.71 0.08 -8.66
CA ASN A 19 6.49 -0.60 -9.08
C ASN A 19 5.24 0.05 -8.47
N ALA A 20 5.24 0.33 -7.16
CA ALA A 20 4.14 1.05 -6.50
C ALA A 20 3.95 2.48 -7.04
N ALA A 21 5.02 3.18 -7.45
CA ALA A 21 4.91 4.48 -8.10
C ALA A 21 4.25 4.37 -9.48
N ARG A 22 4.67 3.37 -10.26
CA ARG A 22 4.13 3.07 -11.59
C ARG A 22 2.65 2.71 -11.54
N ASP A 23 2.23 1.88 -10.58
CA ASP A 23 0.83 1.51 -10.37
C ASP A 23 -0.04 2.72 -10.03
N ASN A 24 0.53 3.68 -9.30
CA ASN A 24 -0.09 4.97 -9.00
C ASN A 24 0.05 5.99 -10.14
N LYS A 25 0.51 5.57 -11.33
CA LYS A 25 0.71 6.40 -12.53
C LYS A 25 1.63 7.59 -12.28
N LYS A 26 2.67 7.41 -11.45
CA LYS A 26 3.69 8.42 -11.15
C LYS A 26 5.07 7.93 -11.55
N THR A 27 5.91 8.84 -12.02
CA THR A 27 7.31 8.56 -12.37
C THR A 27 8.28 8.79 -11.23
N ARG A 28 7.85 9.50 -10.16
CA ARG A 28 8.65 9.82 -8.98
C ARG A 28 8.19 9.02 -7.78
N ILE A 29 9.15 8.40 -7.09
CA ILE A 29 8.93 7.75 -5.79
C ILE A 29 8.67 8.82 -4.72
N ILE A 30 7.62 8.62 -3.92
CA ILE A 30 7.27 9.47 -2.77
C ILE A 30 7.12 8.58 -1.51
N PRO A 31 7.05 9.14 -0.30
CA PRO A 31 6.97 8.32 0.92
C PRO A 31 5.81 7.32 0.95
N ARG A 32 4.68 7.65 0.31
CA ARG A 32 3.56 6.71 0.14
C ARG A 32 3.97 5.43 -0.61
N HIS A 33 4.77 5.54 -1.67
CA HIS A 33 5.18 4.37 -2.44
C HIS A 33 6.15 3.48 -1.64
N LEU A 34 7.04 4.08 -0.85
CA LEU A 34 7.90 3.35 0.10
C LEU A 34 7.07 2.58 1.12
N GLN A 35 6.08 3.22 1.73
CA GLN A 35 5.18 2.57 2.69
C GLN A 35 4.40 1.42 2.04
N LEU A 36 3.86 1.61 0.83
CA LEU A 36 3.14 0.56 0.13
C LEU A 36 4.03 -0.63 -0.20
N ALA A 37 5.25 -0.39 -0.69
CA ALA A 37 6.22 -1.44 -0.98
C ALA A 37 6.58 -2.23 0.28
N ILE A 38 7.01 -1.54 1.34
CA ILE A 38 7.49 -2.15 2.58
C ILE A 38 6.38 -2.91 3.31
N ARG A 39 5.13 -2.42 3.32
CA ARG A 39 4.03 -3.06 4.06
C ARG A 39 3.36 -4.20 3.30
N ASN A 40 3.48 -4.26 1.98
CA ASN A 40 2.98 -5.38 1.18
C ASN A 40 3.99 -6.54 1.06
N ASP A 41 5.28 -6.28 1.29
CA ASP A 41 6.31 -7.31 1.32
C ASP A 41 6.50 -7.87 2.75
N GLU A 42 6.48 -9.19 2.91
CA GLU A 42 6.52 -9.84 4.22
C GLU A 42 7.87 -9.63 4.94
N GLU A 43 8.97 -9.77 4.20
CA GLU A 43 10.32 -9.71 4.75
C GLU A 43 10.69 -8.28 5.15
N LEU A 44 10.41 -7.31 4.28
CA LEU A 44 10.62 -5.89 4.56
C LEU A 44 9.68 -5.39 5.66
N ASN A 45 8.43 -5.84 5.71
CA ASN A 45 7.52 -5.46 6.78
C ASN A 45 8.01 -5.96 8.14
N LYS A 46 8.57 -7.18 8.19
CA LYS A 46 9.18 -7.73 9.40
C LYS A 46 10.46 -6.98 9.77
N LEU A 47 11.35 -6.73 8.82
CA LEU A 47 12.60 -6.00 9.01
C LEU A 47 12.35 -4.57 9.53
N LEU A 48 11.30 -3.90 9.02
CA LEU A 48 10.95 -2.52 9.32
C LEU A 48 9.66 -2.40 10.15
N GLY A 49 9.35 -3.42 10.96
CA GLY A 49 8.09 -3.50 11.72
C GLY A 49 7.89 -2.36 12.74
N HIS A 50 8.99 -1.87 13.31
CA HIS A 50 8.99 -0.79 14.32
C HIS A 50 9.47 0.56 13.78
N VAL A 51 9.64 0.69 12.45
CA VAL A 51 10.08 1.93 11.80
C VAL A 51 8.86 2.71 11.30
N THR A 52 8.82 4.00 11.59
CA THR A 52 7.79 4.91 11.07
C THR A 52 8.28 5.62 9.81
N ILE A 53 7.52 5.50 8.72
CA ILE A 53 7.77 6.24 7.48
C ILE A 53 6.91 7.50 7.50
N ALA A 54 7.55 8.65 7.67
CA ALA A 54 6.87 9.94 7.61
C ALA A 54 6.15 10.09 6.26
N GLN A 55 4.91 10.60 6.28
CA GLN A 55 4.07 10.77 5.08
C GLN A 55 3.74 9.47 4.31
N GLY A 56 3.93 8.29 4.92
CA GLY A 56 3.65 7.00 4.28
C GLY A 56 2.16 6.59 4.28
N GLY A 57 1.40 7.02 5.28
CA GLY A 57 0.02 6.54 5.52
C GLY A 57 -0.03 5.04 5.86
N VAL A 58 -1.15 4.38 5.58
CA VAL A 58 -1.38 2.95 5.89
C VAL A 58 -1.92 2.17 4.69
N LEU A 59 -1.78 0.84 4.69
CA LEU A 59 -2.44 0.02 3.67
C LEU A 59 -3.97 0.18 3.77
N PRO A 60 -4.68 0.38 2.65
CA PRO A 60 -6.13 0.38 2.66
C PRO A 60 -6.65 -0.99 3.11
N ASN A 61 -7.26 -1.05 4.28
CA ASN A 61 -7.88 -2.26 4.80
C ASN A 61 -9.11 -1.88 5.63
N ILE A 62 -10.26 -2.47 5.30
CA ILE A 62 -11.52 -2.28 6.03
C ILE A 62 -11.97 -3.65 6.52
N HIS A 63 -12.10 -3.81 7.84
CA HIS A 63 -12.58 -5.06 8.43
C HIS A 63 -14.00 -5.38 7.95
N GLN A 64 -14.30 -6.66 7.70
CA GLN A 64 -15.58 -7.07 7.08
C GLN A 64 -16.81 -6.65 7.88
N SER A 65 -16.70 -6.56 9.22
CA SER A 65 -17.78 -6.10 10.09
C SER A 65 -18.15 -4.62 9.90
N LEU A 66 -17.26 -3.82 9.30
CA LEU A 66 -17.47 -2.40 9.03
C LEU A 66 -18.09 -2.16 7.65
N LEU A 67 -18.19 -3.20 6.81
CA LEU A 67 -18.80 -3.07 5.50
C LEU A 67 -20.33 -3.08 5.61
N PRO A 68 -21.04 -2.28 4.79
CA PRO A 68 -22.49 -2.34 4.74
C PRO A 68 -22.97 -3.77 4.45
N PRO A 69 -24.05 -4.23 5.09
CA PRO A 69 -24.63 -5.53 4.77
C PRO A 69 -24.99 -5.56 3.28
N LYS A 70 -24.77 -6.70 2.62
CA LYS A 70 -24.99 -6.85 1.16
C LYS A 70 -26.39 -6.41 0.70
N SER A 71 -27.40 -6.47 1.57
CA SER A 71 -28.77 -6.02 1.29
C SER A 71 -28.92 -4.49 1.13
N ALA A 72 -28.03 -3.69 1.74
CA ALA A 72 -28.09 -2.23 1.63
C ALA A 72 -27.58 -1.71 0.27
N LYS A 73 -26.62 -2.41 -0.36
CA LYS A 73 -26.12 -2.08 -1.71
C LYS A 73 -27.21 -2.20 -2.78
N ALA A 74 -28.11 -3.18 -2.64
CA ALA A 74 -29.23 -3.37 -3.57
C ALA A 74 -30.28 -2.24 -3.50
N LYS A 75 -30.51 -1.66 -2.31
CA LYS A 75 -31.42 -0.50 -2.15
C LYS A 75 -30.85 0.80 -2.72
N ALA A 76 -29.54 1.04 -2.55
CA ALA A 76 -28.89 2.25 -3.07
C ALA A 76 -28.82 2.28 -4.62
N ALA A 77 -28.61 1.12 -5.25
CA ALA A 77 -28.59 1.00 -6.70
C ALA A 77 -29.97 1.25 -7.35
N LYS A 78 -31.05 0.81 -6.68
CA LYS A 78 -32.43 1.02 -7.16
C LYS A 78 -32.85 2.49 -7.09
N ALA A 79 -32.48 3.20 -6.01
CA ALA A 79 -32.81 4.62 -5.85
C ALA A 79 -32.09 5.55 -6.86
N SER A 80 -30.98 5.10 -7.45
CA SER A 80 -30.25 5.87 -8.47
C SER A 80 -30.77 5.64 -9.90
N GLN A 81 -31.68 4.68 -10.10
CA GLN A 81 -32.30 4.38 -11.40
C GLN A 81 -33.72 4.95 -11.55
N GLU A 82 -34.25 5.60 -10.51
CA GLU A 82 -35.59 6.22 -10.49
C GLU A 82 -35.56 7.76 -10.58
N LEU A 83 -34.44 8.34 -11.02
CA LEU A 83 -34.25 9.75 -11.37
C LEU A 83 -33.70 9.86 -12.79
#